data_AF-A0A952X085-F1
#
_entry.id   AF-A0A952X085-F1
#
_cell.length_a   1.000
_cell.length_b   1.000
_cell.length_c   1.000
_cell.angle_alpha   90.00
_cell.angle_beta   90.00
_cell.angle_gamma   90.00
#
_symmetry.space_group_name_H-M   'P 1'
#
loop_
_entity.id
_entity.type
_entity.pdbx_description
1 polymer ?
#
loop_
_entity_poly.entity_id
_entity_poly.type
_entity_poly.pdbx_seq_one_letter_code
_entity_poly.pdbx_strand_id
1 'polypeptide(L)'
;MQRLFVRYWFLIGLVVLIPGGFLLGTQLAPERIEAFNNVAGKTLSRGLTAAVLFLMSITLDTRRLAAALRAPRPVLWATAVNALAMPLFAWPLLPLQRIPDFSVGLMVAAAVPCTMAAASVWTRSAGGNDAISLLVTTLTNGLCFVITPFWLGLASATTVNLGAGEMVLPLMLGGFVPILAGQLVRILRPLADFADRHKVLLGSVAQGCILGQVLWACTQAGPTIQSGLAAGDGWTAAGIAWGSCVLLHIAGLALAWYGGRALGLSHGDLIGATFAGSQKTLPIGVLIATDPRLLGGLGLPFVIFPMLMYHASQLVIDTVVAARIRKPAEPAS
;
A
#
# COMPACT_ATOMS: atom_id res chain seq x y z
N MET A 1 8.56 0.03 28.26
CA MET A 1 7.66 0.76 27.33
C MET A 1 8.39 1.48 26.20
N GLN A 2 9.46 2.25 26.45
CA GLN A 2 10.20 2.99 25.39
C GLN A 2 10.71 2.12 24.22
N ARG A 3 11.27 0.93 24.49
CA ARG A 3 11.74 0.01 23.42
C ARG A 3 10.61 -0.54 22.53
N LEU A 4 9.40 -0.67 23.08
CA LEU A 4 8.23 -1.13 22.33
C LEU A 4 7.70 0.00 21.43
N PHE A 5 7.64 1.22 21.97
CA PHE A 5 7.21 2.41 21.23
C PHE A 5 8.14 2.68 20.03
N VAL A 6 9.45 2.71 20.22
CA VAL A 6 10.42 2.93 19.13
C VAL A 6 10.32 1.87 18.03
N ARG A 7 9.93 0.64 18.38
CA ARG A 7 9.83 -0.47 17.41
C ARG A 7 8.52 -0.48 16.62
N TYR A 8 7.42 -0.01 17.23
CA TYR A 8 6.08 -0.08 16.64
C TYR A 8 5.41 1.29 16.49
N TRP A 9 6.17 2.39 16.56
CA TRP A 9 5.64 3.75 16.53
C TRP A 9 4.74 4.01 15.31
N PHE A 10 5.10 3.45 14.14
CA PHE A 10 4.30 3.59 12.93
C PHE A 10 2.93 2.90 13.05
N LEU A 11 2.90 1.68 13.58
CA LEU A 11 1.66 0.93 13.82
C LEU A 11 0.79 1.60 14.89
N ILE A 12 1.41 2.03 15.99
CA ILE A 12 0.75 2.79 17.05
C ILE A 12 0.18 4.09 16.45
N GLY A 13 0.94 4.77 15.59
CA GLY A 13 0.52 5.94 14.85
C GLY A 13 -0.73 5.67 14.01
N LEU A 14 -0.78 4.57 13.24
CA LEU A 14 -1.99 4.20 12.49
C LEU A 14 -3.20 3.96 13.40
N VAL A 15 -3.02 3.19 14.49
CA VAL A 15 -4.11 2.87 15.44
C VAL A 15 -4.66 4.13 16.12
N VAL A 16 -3.83 5.13 16.38
CA VAL A 16 -4.24 6.39 17.02
C VAL A 16 -4.80 7.40 16.01
N LEU A 17 -4.11 7.59 14.89
CA LEU A 17 -4.43 8.64 13.92
C LEU A 17 -5.64 8.32 13.06
N ILE A 18 -5.97 7.04 12.82
CA ILE A 18 -7.17 6.67 12.07
C ILE A 18 -8.43 7.09 12.85
N PRO A 19 -8.69 6.63 14.09
CA PRO A 19 -9.81 7.11 14.89
C PRO A 19 -9.73 8.61 15.16
N GLY A 20 -8.55 9.12 15.51
CA GLY A 20 -8.33 10.54 15.81
C GLY A 20 -8.65 11.45 14.62
N GLY A 21 -8.28 11.04 13.40
CA GLY A 21 -8.63 11.74 12.18
C GLY A 21 -10.14 11.77 11.94
N PHE A 22 -10.83 10.64 12.08
CA PHE A 22 -12.29 10.62 11.96
C PHE A 22 -12.97 11.54 12.97
N LEU A 23 -12.55 11.48 14.24
CA LEU A 23 -13.03 12.34 15.33
C LEU A 23 -12.76 13.83 15.06
N LEU A 24 -11.59 14.17 14.53
CA LEU A 24 -11.28 15.54 14.16
C LEU A 24 -12.17 16.01 13.00
N GLY A 25 -12.41 15.13 12.02
CA GLY A 25 -13.27 15.39 10.89
C GLY A 25 -14.71 15.72 11.29
N THR A 26 -15.27 15.03 12.28
CA THR A 26 -16.63 15.32 12.77
C THR A 26 -16.76 16.66 13.49
N GLN A 27 -15.64 17.23 13.97
CA GLN A 27 -15.61 18.51 14.67
C GLN A 27 -15.35 19.70 13.74
N LEU A 28 -14.79 19.47 12.56
CA LEU A 28 -14.49 20.52 11.59
C LEU A 28 -15.69 20.76 10.69
N ALA A 29 -15.98 22.05 10.43
CA ALA A 29 -16.96 22.42 9.43
C ALA A 29 -16.54 21.90 8.04
N PRO A 30 -17.44 21.27 7.26
CA PRO A 30 -17.13 20.76 5.92
C PRO A 30 -16.47 21.81 5.02
N GLU A 31 -16.91 23.07 5.13
CA GLU A 31 -16.36 24.23 4.41
C GLU A 31 -14.86 24.44 4.66
N ARG A 32 -14.38 24.20 5.89
CA ARG A 32 -12.96 24.35 6.24
C ARG A 32 -12.12 23.22 5.66
N ILE A 33 -12.66 22.00 5.65
CA ILE A 33 -12.03 20.84 5.03
C ILE A 33 -11.91 21.07 3.52
N GLU A 34 -13.00 21.53 2.89
CA GLU A 34 -13.05 21.82 1.46
C GLU A 34 -12.12 22.99 1.07
N ALA A 35 -12.11 24.07 1.84
CA ALA A 35 -11.21 25.21 1.64
C ALA A 35 -9.74 24.78 1.67
N PHE A 36 -9.35 23.96 2.66
CA PHE A 36 -7.98 23.43 2.71
C PHE A 36 -7.68 22.52 1.51
N ASN A 37 -8.62 21.67 1.10
CA ASN A 37 -8.45 20.79 -0.06
C ASN A 37 -8.25 21.55 -1.37
N ASN A 38 -8.96 22.66 -1.53
CA ASN A 38 -8.87 23.50 -2.72
C ASN A 38 -7.57 24.31 -2.78
N VAL A 39 -7.00 24.68 -1.64
CA VAL A 39 -5.77 25.50 -1.56
C VAL A 39 -4.50 24.63 -1.48
N ALA A 40 -4.49 23.64 -0.59
CA ALA A 40 -3.29 22.91 -0.21
C ALA A 40 -3.42 21.40 -0.43
N GLY A 41 -4.58 20.80 -0.15
CA GLY A 41 -4.72 19.34 -0.05
C GLY A 41 -4.29 18.55 -1.29
N LYS A 42 -4.67 19.00 -2.50
CA LYS A 42 -4.36 18.28 -3.76
C LYS A 42 -2.87 18.29 -4.09
N THR A 43 -2.26 19.47 -4.08
CA THR A 43 -0.82 19.64 -4.39
C THR A 43 0.04 19.03 -3.29
N LEU A 44 -0.37 19.17 -2.04
CA LEU A 44 0.32 18.58 -0.89
C LEU A 44 0.27 17.06 -0.93
N SER A 45 -0.89 16.43 -1.20
CA SER A 45 -0.99 14.97 -1.29
C SER A 45 -0.11 14.38 -2.40
N ARG A 46 -0.16 14.98 -3.60
CA ARG A 46 0.70 14.56 -4.73
C ARG A 46 2.19 14.74 -4.42
N GLY A 47 2.56 15.91 -3.90
CA GLY A 47 3.95 16.22 -3.54
C GLY A 47 4.47 15.31 -2.42
N LEU A 48 3.66 15.04 -1.40
CA LEU A 48 4.00 14.13 -0.31
C LEU A 48 4.13 12.70 -0.80
N THR A 49 3.20 12.18 -1.61
CA THR A 49 3.33 10.84 -2.18
C THR A 49 4.59 10.73 -3.03
N ALA A 50 4.86 11.70 -3.90
CA ALA A 50 6.08 11.73 -4.70
C ALA A 50 7.35 11.75 -3.83
N ALA A 51 7.37 12.59 -2.78
CA ALA A 51 8.49 12.66 -1.85
C ALA A 51 8.69 11.33 -1.09
N VAL A 52 7.60 10.72 -0.59
CA VAL A 52 7.64 9.42 0.09
C VAL A 52 8.21 8.35 -0.84
N LEU A 53 7.71 8.27 -2.07
CA LEU A 53 8.16 7.28 -3.04
C LEU A 53 9.61 7.49 -3.46
N PHE A 54 10.04 8.74 -3.62
CA PHE A 54 11.42 9.10 -3.89
C PHE A 54 12.35 8.69 -2.72
N LEU A 55 11.99 9.04 -1.48
CA LEU A 55 12.76 8.72 -0.28
C LEU A 55 12.86 7.21 -0.05
N MET A 56 11.79 6.48 -0.31
CA MET A 56 11.80 5.02 -0.24
C MET A 56 12.62 4.40 -1.38
N SER A 57 12.55 4.96 -2.58
CA SER A 57 13.34 4.49 -3.73
C SER A 57 14.84 4.72 -3.53
N ILE A 58 15.28 5.92 -3.12
CA ILE A 58 16.71 6.20 -2.96
C ILE A 58 17.39 5.32 -1.90
N THR A 59 16.63 4.74 -0.96
CA THR A 59 17.14 3.80 0.07
C THR A 59 17.17 2.33 -0.37
N LEU A 60 16.72 2.05 -1.59
CA LEU A 60 16.65 0.72 -2.19
C LEU A 60 17.96 0.38 -2.92
N ASP A 61 18.62 -0.71 -2.53
CA ASP A 61 19.91 -1.09 -3.11
C ASP A 61 19.79 -1.73 -4.51
N THR A 62 20.11 -0.97 -5.54
CA THR A 62 20.07 -1.38 -6.96
C THR A 62 20.92 -2.62 -7.27
N ARG A 63 22.00 -2.89 -6.50
CA ARG A 63 22.84 -4.09 -6.70
C ARG A 63 22.07 -5.38 -6.39
N ARG A 64 21.19 -5.35 -5.39
CA ARG A 64 20.33 -6.49 -5.03
C ARG A 64 19.27 -6.75 -6.10
N LEU A 65 18.83 -5.69 -6.79
CA LEU A 65 17.88 -5.78 -7.89
C LEU A 65 18.46 -6.57 -9.08
N ALA A 66 19.72 -6.30 -9.45
CA ALA A 66 20.40 -7.00 -10.54
C ALA A 66 20.65 -8.49 -10.23
N ALA A 67 20.97 -8.83 -8.97
CA ALA A 67 21.16 -10.22 -8.56
C ALA A 67 19.85 -11.04 -8.63
N ALA A 68 18.70 -10.42 -8.33
CA ALA A 68 17.39 -11.07 -8.35
C ALA A 68 16.87 -11.38 -9.76
N LEU A 69 17.40 -10.73 -10.80
CA LEU A 69 17.11 -11.09 -12.21
C LEU A 69 17.54 -12.54 -12.55
N ARG A 70 18.43 -13.14 -11.75
CA ARG A 70 18.84 -14.55 -11.88
C ARG A 70 17.84 -15.55 -11.30
N ALA A 71 16.81 -15.09 -10.59
CA ALA A 71 15.76 -15.93 -9.99
C ALA A 71 14.36 -15.53 -10.50
N PRO A 72 14.05 -15.74 -11.80
CA PRO A 72 12.82 -15.23 -12.41
C PRO A 72 11.56 -15.90 -11.85
N ARG A 73 11.61 -17.18 -11.47
CA ARG A 73 10.43 -17.95 -11.00
C ARG A 73 9.75 -17.33 -9.77
N PRO A 74 10.43 -17.11 -8.62
CA PRO A 74 9.78 -16.51 -7.45
C PRO A 74 9.27 -15.09 -7.70
N VAL A 75 9.99 -14.31 -8.52
CA VAL A 75 9.65 -12.92 -8.85
C VAL A 75 8.39 -12.86 -9.71
N LEU A 76 8.32 -13.65 -10.78
CA LEU A 76 7.16 -13.73 -11.66
C LEU A 76 5.93 -14.22 -10.90
N TRP A 77 6.10 -15.24 -10.05
CA TRP A 77 5.02 -15.76 -9.22
C TRP A 77 4.45 -14.69 -8.28
N ALA A 78 5.30 -14.05 -7.50
CA ALA A 78 4.87 -13.01 -6.56
C ALA A 78 4.26 -11.79 -7.28
N THR A 79 4.82 -11.41 -8.43
CA THR A 79 4.27 -10.34 -9.28
C THR A 79 2.89 -10.72 -9.81
N ALA A 80 2.69 -11.96 -10.27
CA ALA A 80 1.39 -12.44 -10.72
C ALA A 80 0.36 -12.48 -9.59
N VAL A 81 0.75 -12.92 -8.37
CA VAL A 81 -0.12 -12.83 -7.20
C VAL A 81 -0.51 -11.38 -6.96
N ASN A 82 0.48 -10.48 -6.87
CA ASN A 82 0.24 -9.07 -6.54
C ASN A 82 -0.59 -8.33 -7.59
N ALA A 83 -0.21 -8.44 -8.87
CA ALA A 83 -0.74 -7.62 -9.95
C ALA A 83 -1.99 -8.24 -10.61
N LEU A 84 -2.22 -9.56 -10.49
CA LEU A 84 -3.32 -10.24 -11.15
C LEU A 84 -4.27 -10.92 -10.15
N ALA A 85 -3.75 -11.80 -9.28
CA ALA A 85 -4.61 -12.60 -8.41
C ALA A 85 -5.33 -11.73 -7.37
N MET A 86 -4.65 -10.74 -6.79
CA MET A 86 -5.25 -9.87 -5.78
C MET A 86 -6.47 -9.09 -6.30
N PRO A 87 -6.42 -8.37 -7.44
CA PRO A 87 -7.61 -7.78 -8.04
C PRO A 87 -8.71 -8.79 -8.38
N LEU A 88 -8.35 -9.98 -8.89
CA LEU A 88 -9.32 -11.04 -9.18
C LEU A 88 -10.04 -11.54 -7.92
N PHE A 89 -9.32 -11.66 -6.80
CA PHE A 89 -9.91 -12.02 -5.51
C PHE A 89 -10.79 -10.93 -4.91
N ALA A 90 -10.52 -9.66 -5.23
CA ALA A 90 -11.39 -8.56 -4.82
C ALA A 90 -12.72 -8.53 -5.58
N TRP A 91 -12.74 -9.02 -6.83
CA TRP A 91 -13.91 -8.99 -7.71
C TRP A 91 -15.20 -9.55 -7.10
N PRO A 92 -15.24 -10.78 -6.55
CA PRO A 92 -16.45 -11.33 -5.92
C PRO A 92 -16.84 -10.60 -4.62
N LEU A 93 -15.93 -9.80 -4.04
CA LEU A 93 -16.18 -9.05 -2.81
C LEU A 93 -16.79 -7.67 -3.08
N LEU A 94 -16.69 -7.14 -4.30
CA LEU A 94 -17.25 -5.84 -4.68
C LEU A 94 -18.77 -5.75 -4.44
N PRO A 95 -19.62 -6.69 -4.91
CA PRO A 95 -21.08 -6.58 -4.71
C PRO A 95 -21.51 -6.74 -3.25
N LEU A 96 -20.62 -7.17 -2.35
CA LEU A 96 -20.92 -7.27 -0.92
C LEU A 96 -20.85 -5.90 -0.21
N GLN A 97 -20.21 -4.90 -0.83
CA GLN A 97 -20.02 -3.61 -0.19
C GLN A 97 -21.30 -2.79 -0.27
N ARG A 98 -21.75 -2.31 0.89
CA ARG A 98 -23.00 -1.54 1.01
C ARG A 98 -22.85 -0.06 0.62
N ILE A 99 -21.62 0.44 0.58
CA ILE A 99 -21.29 1.80 0.15
C ILE A 99 -20.52 1.71 -1.17
N PRO A 100 -20.95 2.37 -2.26
CA PRO A 100 -20.28 2.33 -3.55
C PRO A 100 -18.79 2.67 -3.49
N ASP A 101 -18.42 3.69 -2.72
CA ASP A 101 -17.03 4.08 -2.47
C ASP A 101 -16.17 2.94 -1.93
N PHE A 102 -16.71 2.06 -1.08
CA PHE A 102 -15.97 0.93 -0.53
C PHE A 102 -15.71 -0.14 -1.59
N SER A 103 -16.59 -0.32 -2.57
CA SER A 103 -16.32 -1.21 -3.71
C SER A 103 -15.11 -0.70 -4.51
N VAL A 104 -15.14 0.59 -4.87
CA VAL A 104 -14.05 1.24 -5.61
C VAL A 104 -12.76 1.19 -4.78
N GLY A 105 -12.83 1.57 -3.51
CA GLY A 105 -11.70 1.54 -2.59
C GLY A 105 -11.10 0.15 -2.38
N LEU A 106 -11.92 -0.91 -2.36
CA LEU A 106 -11.45 -2.28 -2.26
C LEU A 106 -10.68 -2.70 -3.51
N MET A 107 -11.18 -2.35 -4.71
CA MET A 107 -10.45 -2.59 -5.95
C MET A 107 -9.15 -1.77 -6.02
N VAL A 108 -9.17 -0.50 -5.57
CA VAL A 108 -7.95 0.31 -5.43
C VAL A 108 -6.95 -0.43 -4.53
N ALA A 109 -7.35 -0.83 -3.32
CA ALA A 109 -6.48 -1.55 -2.40
C ALA A 109 -5.92 -2.85 -3.00
N ALA A 110 -6.72 -3.56 -3.80
CA ALA A 110 -6.32 -4.79 -4.47
C ALA A 110 -5.39 -4.55 -5.68
N ALA A 111 -5.49 -3.42 -6.38
CA ALA A 111 -4.80 -3.15 -7.64
C ALA A 111 -3.52 -2.31 -7.48
N VAL A 112 -3.32 -1.65 -6.35
CA VAL A 112 -2.07 -0.93 -6.06
C VAL A 112 -0.88 -1.91 -5.90
N PRO A 113 0.36 -1.45 -6.12
CA PRO A 113 1.53 -2.31 -6.12
C PRO A 113 1.99 -2.68 -4.70
N CYS A 114 3.04 -3.51 -4.62
CA CYS A 114 3.66 -3.90 -3.35
C CYS A 114 4.33 -2.72 -2.61
N THR A 115 4.38 -2.82 -1.28
CA THR A 115 4.99 -1.82 -0.39
C THR A 115 6.51 -1.96 -0.31
N MET A 116 7.24 -0.84 -0.44
CA MET A 116 8.71 -0.85 -0.49
C MET A 116 9.38 -1.24 0.83
N ALA A 117 9.02 -0.60 1.95
CA ALA A 117 9.70 -0.86 3.21
C ALA A 117 9.19 -2.14 3.89
N ALA A 118 7.87 -2.33 3.96
CA ALA A 118 7.31 -3.43 4.74
C ALA A 118 7.62 -4.81 4.12
N ALA A 119 7.57 -4.99 2.80
CA ALA A 119 7.83 -6.31 2.21
C ALA A 119 9.23 -6.80 2.57
N SER A 120 10.18 -5.89 2.49
CA SER A 120 11.58 -6.10 2.83
C SER A 120 11.81 -6.36 4.33
N VAL A 121 11.16 -5.59 5.21
CA VAL A 121 11.26 -5.75 6.67
C VAL A 121 10.74 -7.12 7.11
N TRP A 122 9.54 -7.51 6.68
CA TRP A 122 8.94 -8.78 7.10
C TRP A 122 9.66 -9.97 6.48
N THR A 123 10.07 -9.88 5.21
CA THR A 123 10.92 -10.89 4.56
C THR A 123 12.19 -11.16 5.38
N ARG A 124 12.97 -10.11 5.71
CA ARG A 124 14.19 -10.29 6.53
C ARG A 124 13.88 -10.82 7.92
N SER A 125 12.82 -10.33 8.56
CA SER A 125 12.46 -10.77 9.92
C SER A 125 12.10 -12.25 10.00
N ALA A 126 11.55 -12.80 8.90
CA ALA A 126 11.23 -14.20 8.75
C ALA A 126 12.42 -15.05 8.26
N GLY A 127 13.57 -14.45 7.94
CA GLY A 127 14.74 -15.14 7.37
C GLY A 127 14.63 -15.42 5.86
N GLY A 128 13.81 -14.66 5.14
CA GLY A 128 13.60 -14.80 3.71
C GLY A 128 14.63 -14.08 2.83
N ASN A 129 14.57 -14.37 1.53
CA ASN A 129 15.39 -13.72 0.51
C ASN A 129 14.86 -12.31 0.21
N ASP A 130 15.48 -11.31 0.84
CA ASP A 130 15.16 -9.89 0.65
C ASP A 130 15.32 -9.44 -0.81
N ALA A 131 16.21 -10.03 -1.60
CA ALA A 131 16.37 -9.64 -3.00
C ALA A 131 15.11 -9.90 -3.84
N ILE A 132 14.37 -10.99 -3.55
CA ILE A 132 13.09 -11.29 -4.20
C ILE A 132 12.06 -10.21 -3.87
N SER A 133 11.91 -9.87 -2.59
CA SER A 133 10.90 -8.89 -2.18
C SER A 133 11.17 -7.50 -2.77
N LEU A 134 12.45 -7.09 -2.82
CA LEU A 134 12.87 -5.84 -3.46
C LEU A 134 12.58 -5.81 -4.96
N LEU A 135 12.84 -6.91 -5.68
CA LEU A 135 12.59 -6.96 -7.13
C LEU A 135 11.10 -6.96 -7.45
N VAL A 136 10.29 -7.75 -6.75
CA VAL A 136 8.82 -7.74 -6.90
C VAL A 136 8.25 -6.37 -6.59
N THR A 137 8.72 -5.74 -5.53
CA THR A 137 8.35 -4.35 -5.18
C THR A 137 8.66 -3.40 -6.34
N THR A 138 9.88 -3.45 -6.87
CA THR A 138 10.29 -2.54 -7.95
C THR A 138 9.48 -2.78 -9.22
N LEU A 139 9.27 -4.04 -9.61
CA LEU A 139 8.49 -4.40 -10.78
C LEU A 139 7.03 -3.96 -10.66
N THR A 140 6.38 -4.29 -9.54
CA THR A 140 4.97 -3.92 -9.34
C THR A 140 4.78 -2.40 -9.28
N ASN A 141 5.67 -1.67 -8.60
CA ASN A 141 5.62 -0.20 -8.59
C ASN A 141 5.92 0.39 -9.98
N GLY A 142 6.87 -0.20 -10.70
CA GLY A 142 7.21 0.17 -12.08
C GLY A 142 6.05 -0.01 -13.05
N LEU A 143 5.22 -1.03 -12.86
CA LEU A 143 4.08 -1.35 -13.72
C LEU A 143 2.74 -0.75 -13.24
N CYS A 144 2.74 -0.07 -12.09
CA CYS A 144 1.52 0.41 -11.44
C CYS A 144 0.68 1.34 -12.33
N PHE A 145 1.32 2.22 -13.10
CA PHE A 145 0.64 3.17 -13.99
C PHE A 145 -0.12 2.49 -15.15
N VAL A 146 0.09 1.19 -15.37
CA VAL A 146 -0.66 0.36 -16.33
C VAL A 146 -1.63 -0.57 -15.61
N ILE A 147 -1.13 -1.31 -14.61
CA ILE A 147 -1.88 -2.36 -13.91
C ILE A 147 -3.07 -1.77 -13.13
N THR A 148 -2.85 -0.70 -12.38
CA THR A 148 -3.91 -0.14 -11.52
C THR A 148 -5.05 0.46 -12.35
N PRO A 149 -4.80 1.27 -13.39
CA PRO A 149 -5.87 1.74 -14.28
C PRO A 149 -6.59 0.64 -15.02
N PHE A 150 -5.89 -0.41 -15.46
CA PHE A 150 -6.51 -1.56 -16.12
C PHE A 150 -7.59 -2.21 -15.24
N TRP A 151 -7.25 -2.52 -13.98
CA TRP A 151 -8.20 -3.17 -13.06
C TRP A 151 -9.33 -2.25 -12.65
N LEU A 152 -9.06 -0.97 -12.40
CA LEU A 152 -10.09 0.00 -12.05
C LEU A 152 -11.04 0.25 -13.23
N GLY A 153 -10.51 0.39 -14.44
CA GLY A 153 -11.32 0.52 -15.65
C GLY A 153 -12.24 -0.68 -15.86
N LEU A 154 -11.73 -1.90 -15.68
CA LEU A 154 -12.52 -3.12 -15.81
C LEU A 154 -13.59 -3.21 -14.72
N ALA A 155 -13.24 -2.93 -13.46
CA ALA A 155 -14.15 -3.03 -12.32
C ALA A 155 -15.27 -1.99 -12.34
N SER A 156 -15.05 -0.87 -13.01
CA SER A 156 -15.99 0.25 -13.04
C SER A 156 -16.76 0.36 -14.35
N ALA A 157 -16.42 -0.43 -15.38
CA ALA A 157 -17.09 -0.45 -16.69
C ALA A 157 -18.61 -0.65 -16.63
N THR A 158 -19.15 -1.18 -15.53
CA THR A 158 -20.59 -1.44 -15.34
C THR A 158 -21.32 -0.41 -14.48
N THR A 159 -20.62 0.47 -13.76
CA THR A 159 -21.24 1.36 -12.74
C THR A 159 -20.73 2.79 -12.76
N VAL A 160 -19.48 3.03 -13.18
CA VAL A 160 -18.79 4.31 -13.04
C VAL A 160 -17.70 4.45 -14.11
N ASN A 161 -17.73 5.47 -14.97
CA ASN A 161 -16.62 5.70 -15.90
C ASN A 161 -15.43 6.38 -15.18
N LEU A 162 -14.47 5.59 -14.70
CA LEU A 162 -13.26 6.11 -14.03
C LEU A 162 -12.20 6.67 -14.99
N GLY A 163 -12.41 6.63 -16.31
CA GLY A 163 -11.46 7.17 -17.28
C GLY A 163 -10.06 6.54 -17.17
N ALA A 164 -9.98 5.20 -17.21
CA ALA A 164 -8.73 4.46 -16.97
C ALA A 164 -7.51 4.97 -17.78
N GLY A 165 -7.71 5.40 -19.03
CA GLY A 165 -6.63 6.01 -19.82
C GLY A 165 -6.11 7.33 -19.25
N GLU A 166 -6.97 8.14 -18.66
CA GLU A 166 -6.62 9.42 -18.02
C GLU A 166 -5.85 9.23 -16.71
N MET A 167 -5.97 8.05 -16.08
CA MET A 167 -5.24 7.72 -14.85
C MET A 167 -3.75 7.43 -15.09
N VAL A 168 -3.38 7.03 -16.31
CA VAL A 168 -2.03 6.59 -16.66
C VAL A 168 -1.01 7.70 -16.41
N LEU A 169 -1.26 8.92 -16.94
CA LEU A 169 -0.30 10.02 -16.84
C LEU A 169 -0.11 10.51 -15.39
N PRO A 170 -1.16 10.78 -14.59
CA PRO A 170 -0.97 11.17 -13.19
C PRO A 170 -0.32 10.09 -12.33
N LEU A 171 -0.59 8.80 -12.56
CA LEU A 171 0.11 7.71 -11.86
C LEU A 171 1.57 7.57 -12.31
N MET A 172 1.86 7.82 -13.59
CA MET A 172 3.24 7.87 -14.07
C MET A 172 3.99 9.02 -13.40
N LEU A 173 3.41 10.22 -13.34
CA LEU A 173 4.05 11.40 -12.74
C LEU A 173 4.14 11.35 -11.20
N GLY A 174 3.09 10.84 -10.54
CA GLY A 174 3.01 10.79 -9.07
C GLY A 174 3.59 9.51 -8.46
N GLY A 175 3.75 8.45 -9.25
CA GLY A 175 4.21 7.14 -8.81
C GLY A 175 5.53 6.71 -9.45
N PHE A 176 5.54 6.54 -10.76
CA PHE A 176 6.70 6.00 -11.49
C PHE A 176 7.90 6.98 -11.52
N VAL A 177 7.67 8.23 -11.89
CA VAL A 177 8.72 9.25 -12.03
C VAL A 177 9.49 9.48 -10.72
N PRO A 178 8.86 9.63 -9.54
CA PRO A 178 9.58 9.80 -8.28
C PRO A 178 10.44 8.58 -7.91
N ILE A 179 9.96 7.37 -8.21
CA ILE A 179 10.72 6.14 -7.99
C ILE A 179 11.93 6.09 -8.92
N LEU A 180 11.74 6.37 -10.21
CA LEU A 180 12.82 6.42 -11.20
C LEU A 180 13.86 7.48 -10.82
N ALA A 181 13.41 8.69 -10.46
CA ALA A 181 14.28 9.75 -9.99
C ALA A 181 15.11 9.31 -8.77
N GLY A 182 14.49 8.65 -7.78
CA GLY A 182 15.21 8.12 -6.62
C GLY A 182 16.29 7.10 -6.99
N GLN A 183 16.01 6.20 -7.94
CA GLN A 183 17.00 5.24 -8.44
C GLN A 183 18.12 5.91 -9.24
N LEU A 184 17.79 6.87 -10.12
CA LEU A 184 18.78 7.60 -10.90
C LEU A 184 19.72 8.40 -10.00
N VAL A 185 19.18 9.06 -8.97
CA VAL A 185 19.97 9.76 -7.96
C VAL A 185 20.90 8.80 -7.21
N ARG A 186 20.43 7.57 -6.93
CA ARG A 186 21.25 6.53 -6.29
C ARG A 186 22.42 6.04 -7.15
N ILE A 187 22.42 6.24 -8.47
CA ILE A 187 23.60 5.92 -9.32
C ILE A 187 24.81 6.78 -8.91
N LEU A 188 24.57 7.99 -8.38
CA LEU A 188 25.61 8.88 -7.88
C LEU A 188 26.11 8.38 -6.50
N ARG A 189 27.35 7.87 -6.46
CA ARG A 189 27.91 7.26 -5.24
C ARG A 189 27.80 8.11 -3.97
N PRO A 190 28.07 9.44 -3.98
CA PRO A 190 27.95 10.24 -2.75
C PRO A 190 26.53 10.24 -2.18
N LEU A 191 25.52 10.21 -3.05
CA LEU A 191 24.12 10.23 -2.64
C LEU A 191 23.63 8.84 -2.21
N ALA A 192 24.14 7.78 -2.85
CA ALA A 192 23.93 6.41 -2.37
C ALA A 192 24.51 6.20 -0.97
N ASP A 193 25.75 6.64 -0.73
CA ASP A 193 26.41 6.54 0.57
C ASP A 193 25.68 7.38 1.62
N PHE A 194 25.21 8.58 1.26
CA PHE A 194 24.36 9.39 2.14
C PHE A 194 23.05 8.67 2.49
N ALA A 195 22.36 8.11 1.49
CA ALA A 195 21.10 7.40 1.69
C ALA A 195 21.27 6.14 2.54
N ASP A 196 22.37 5.41 2.36
CA ASP A 196 22.67 4.22 3.15
C ASP A 196 23.01 4.57 4.60
N ARG A 197 23.77 5.66 4.83
CA ARG A 197 24.07 6.19 6.18
C ARG A 197 22.82 6.67 6.92
N HIS A 198 21.89 7.31 6.22
CA HIS A 198 20.68 7.91 6.81
C HIS A 198 19.40 7.11 6.56
N LYS A 199 19.51 5.85 6.15
CA LYS A 199 18.38 5.00 5.73
C LYS A 199 17.24 4.96 6.73
N VAL A 200 17.55 4.85 8.02
CA VAL A 200 16.55 4.81 9.09
C VAL A 200 15.81 6.16 9.19
N LEU A 201 16.54 7.28 9.13
CA LEU A 201 15.94 8.62 9.17
C LEU A 201 15.05 8.86 7.95
N LEU A 202 15.54 8.59 6.74
CA LEU A 202 14.80 8.77 5.49
C LEU A 202 13.51 7.91 5.49
N GLY A 203 13.61 6.67 5.97
CA GLY A 203 12.46 5.79 6.16
C GLY A 203 11.45 6.33 7.18
N SER A 204 11.92 6.84 8.32
CA SER A 204 11.05 7.44 9.35
C SER A 204 10.36 8.71 8.86
N VAL A 205 11.05 9.56 8.11
CA VAL A 205 10.45 10.75 7.48
C VAL A 205 9.35 10.34 6.49
N ALA A 206 9.63 9.39 5.61
CA ALA A 206 8.64 8.87 4.67
C ALA A 206 7.42 8.28 5.40
N GLN A 207 7.63 7.50 6.46
CA GLN A 207 6.55 6.97 7.31
C GLN A 207 5.76 8.07 8.02
N GLY A 208 6.41 9.14 8.48
CA GLY A 208 5.75 10.30 9.06
C GLY A 208 4.85 11.04 8.07
N CYS A 209 5.33 11.23 6.83
CA CYS A 209 4.52 11.81 5.75
C CYS A 209 3.28 10.94 5.45
N ILE A 210 3.44 9.61 5.41
CA ILE A 210 2.32 8.67 5.25
C ILE A 210 1.31 8.83 6.39
N LEU A 211 1.75 8.88 7.64
CA LEU A 211 0.86 9.07 8.80
C LEU A 211 0.10 10.40 8.72
N GLY A 212 0.76 11.47 8.26
CA GLY A 212 0.13 12.77 8.00
C GLY A 212 -0.95 12.68 6.91
N GLN A 213 -0.69 11.96 5.81
CA GLN A 213 -1.68 11.70 4.77
C GLN A 213 -2.87 10.88 5.28
N VAL A 214 -2.62 9.86 6.11
CA VAL A 214 -3.67 9.05 6.75
C VAL A 214 -4.55 9.93 7.64
N LEU A 215 -3.95 10.74 8.51
CA LEU A 215 -4.68 11.66 9.37
C LEU A 215 -5.56 12.59 8.54
N TRP A 216 -4.99 13.21 7.49
CA TRP A 216 -5.74 14.11 6.62
C TRP A 216 -6.90 13.41 5.92
N ALA A 217 -6.68 12.21 5.40
CA ALA A 217 -7.72 11.46 4.72
C ALA A 217 -8.85 10.99 5.65
N CYS A 218 -8.52 10.52 6.86
CA CYS A 218 -9.52 10.20 7.88
C CYS A 218 -10.31 11.44 8.32
N THR A 219 -9.65 12.60 8.41
CA THR A 219 -10.30 13.88 8.72
C THR A 219 -11.33 14.27 7.65
N GLN A 220 -11.00 14.09 6.37
CA GLN A 220 -11.93 14.35 5.27
C GLN A 220 -13.14 13.42 5.28
N ALA A 221 -12.94 12.16 5.64
CA ALA A 221 -14.02 11.17 5.69
C ALA A 221 -14.92 11.29 6.94
N GLY A 222 -14.47 11.98 7.99
CA GLY A 222 -15.16 12.10 9.28
C GLY A 222 -16.63 12.57 9.20
N PRO A 223 -16.94 13.73 8.58
CA PRO A 223 -18.31 14.25 8.49
C PRO A 223 -19.29 13.25 7.86
N THR A 224 -18.85 12.57 6.80
CA THR A 224 -19.69 11.62 6.07
C THR A 224 -19.83 10.30 6.83
N ILE A 225 -18.80 9.83 7.56
CA ILE A 225 -18.95 8.67 8.45
C ILE A 225 -20.02 9.01 9.49
N GLN A 226 -19.96 10.18 10.12
CA GLN A 226 -20.94 10.61 11.11
C GLN A 226 -22.38 10.59 10.56
N SER A 227 -22.58 11.06 9.33
CA SER A 227 -23.91 10.98 8.69
C SER A 227 -24.33 9.55 8.36
N GLY A 228 -23.41 8.68 7.93
CA GLY A 228 -23.70 7.26 7.67
C GLY A 228 -23.96 6.44 8.95
N LEU A 229 -23.33 6.83 10.06
CA LEU A 229 -23.60 6.27 11.38
C LEU A 229 -24.98 6.67 11.89
N ALA A 230 -25.40 7.92 11.65
CA ALA A 230 -26.74 8.39 11.99
C ALA A 230 -27.85 7.65 11.23
N ALA A 231 -27.55 7.11 10.04
CA ALA A 231 -28.47 6.33 9.21
C ALA A 231 -28.52 4.82 9.57
N GLY A 232 -27.70 4.33 10.51
CA GLY A 232 -27.77 2.97 11.06
C GLY A 232 -27.04 1.85 10.29
N ASP A 233 -26.62 2.06 9.04
CA ASP A 233 -25.92 1.02 8.23
C ASP A 233 -24.38 1.22 8.13
N GLY A 234 -23.86 2.37 8.57
CA GLY A 234 -22.45 2.73 8.39
C GLY A 234 -21.44 1.78 9.05
N TRP A 235 -21.69 1.32 10.29
CA TRP A 235 -20.80 0.39 10.99
C TRP A 235 -20.78 -0.99 10.33
N THR A 236 -21.93 -1.47 9.87
CA THR A 236 -22.01 -2.76 9.18
C THR A 236 -21.30 -2.69 7.83
N ALA A 237 -21.51 -1.61 7.06
CA ALA A 237 -20.79 -1.38 5.81
C ALA A 237 -19.27 -1.33 6.02
N ALA A 238 -18.80 -0.60 7.04
CA ALA A 238 -17.38 -0.50 7.36
C ALA A 238 -16.79 -1.85 7.81
N GLY A 239 -17.54 -2.62 8.60
CA GLY A 239 -17.14 -3.98 9.04
C GLY A 239 -17.02 -4.96 7.86
N ILE A 240 -17.95 -4.91 6.90
CA ILE A 240 -17.89 -5.72 5.68
C ILE A 240 -16.66 -5.33 4.84
N ALA A 241 -16.42 -4.04 4.64
CA ALA A 241 -15.26 -3.56 3.89
C ALA A 241 -13.93 -3.97 4.55
N TRP A 242 -13.82 -3.83 5.87
CA TRP A 242 -12.63 -4.25 6.59
C TRP A 242 -12.43 -5.77 6.56
N GLY A 243 -13.48 -6.55 6.79
CA GLY A 243 -13.46 -8.01 6.69
C GLY A 243 -13.02 -8.48 5.29
N SER A 244 -13.49 -7.80 4.24
CA SER A 244 -13.08 -8.05 2.86
C SER A 244 -11.59 -7.79 2.64
N CYS A 245 -11.04 -6.72 3.22
CA CYS A 245 -9.61 -6.41 3.16
C CYS A 245 -8.75 -7.47 3.86
N VAL A 246 -9.18 -7.93 5.05
CA VAL A 246 -8.49 -8.98 5.81
C VAL A 246 -8.50 -10.29 5.03
N LEU A 247 -9.67 -10.69 4.52
CA LEU A 247 -9.83 -11.89 3.72
C LEU A 247 -8.93 -11.85 2.47
N LEU A 248 -8.94 -10.72 1.77
CA LEU A 248 -8.13 -10.52 0.56
C LEU A 248 -6.63 -10.67 0.85
N HIS A 249 -6.13 -10.07 1.93
CA HIS A 249 -4.71 -10.20 2.30
C HIS A 249 -4.34 -11.64 2.69
N ILE A 250 -5.19 -12.32 3.47
CA ILE A 250 -4.98 -13.73 3.85
C ILE A 250 -4.99 -14.62 2.61
N ALA A 251 -5.92 -14.40 1.68
CA ALA A 251 -5.99 -15.13 0.41
C ALA A 251 -4.72 -14.93 -0.43
N GLY A 252 -4.20 -13.70 -0.49
CA GLY A 252 -2.93 -13.38 -1.15
C GLY A 252 -1.74 -14.10 -0.52
N LEU A 253 -1.63 -14.07 0.82
CA LEU A 253 -0.59 -14.80 1.56
C LEU A 253 -0.67 -16.31 1.30
N ALA A 254 -1.87 -16.88 1.40
CA ALA A 254 -2.10 -18.30 1.19
C ALA A 254 -1.74 -18.72 -0.24
N LEU A 255 -2.22 -17.98 -1.25
CA LEU A 255 -1.90 -18.26 -2.65
C LEU A 255 -0.40 -18.18 -2.89
N ALA A 256 0.24 -17.09 -2.46
CA ALA A 256 1.67 -16.89 -2.69
C ALA A 256 2.50 -18.00 -2.02
N TRP A 257 2.14 -18.41 -0.81
CA TRP A 257 2.82 -19.47 -0.07
C TRP A 257 2.57 -20.86 -0.68
N TYR A 258 1.31 -21.29 -0.82
CA TYR A 258 1.01 -22.64 -1.29
C TYR A 258 1.38 -22.83 -2.78
N GLY A 259 1.11 -21.83 -3.61
CA GLY A 259 1.54 -21.85 -5.01
C GLY A 259 3.05 -21.79 -5.16
N GLY A 260 3.74 -21.00 -4.32
CA GLY A 260 5.21 -20.97 -4.28
C GLY A 260 5.82 -22.31 -3.88
N ARG A 261 5.20 -23.02 -2.92
CA ARG A 261 5.60 -24.40 -2.56
C ARG A 261 5.38 -25.38 -3.71
N ALA A 262 4.23 -25.30 -4.40
CA ALA A 262 3.94 -26.13 -5.56
C ALA A 262 4.93 -25.89 -6.72
N LEU A 263 5.42 -24.66 -6.87
CA LEU A 263 6.44 -24.30 -7.85
C LEU A 263 7.87 -24.72 -7.44
N GLY A 264 8.05 -25.32 -6.26
CA GLY A 264 9.34 -25.79 -5.76
C GLY A 264 10.30 -24.66 -5.35
N LEU A 265 9.79 -23.51 -4.91
CA LEU A 265 10.64 -22.40 -4.47
C LEU A 265 11.45 -22.77 -3.23
N SER A 266 12.71 -22.30 -3.18
CA SER A 266 13.54 -22.42 -1.97
C SER A 266 12.85 -21.71 -0.79
N HIS A 267 13.13 -22.12 0.45
CA HIS A 267 12.46 -21.55 1.62
C HIS A 267 12.64 -20.02 1.72
N GLY A 268 13.85 -19.53 1.43
CA GLY A 268 14.14 -18.10 1.43
C GLY A 268 13.35 -17.34 0.35
N ASP A 269 13.34 -17.87 -0.88
CA ASP A 269 12.61 -17.25 -2.00
C ASP A 269 11.10 -17.32 -1.81
N LEU A 270 10.60 -18.42 -1.24
CA LEU A 270 9.20 -18.60 -0.90
C LEU A 270 8.72 -17.51 0.08
N ILE A 271 9.49 -17.23 1.13
CA ILE A 271 9.17 -16.17 2.09
C ILE A 271 9.14 -14.81 1.39
N GLY A 272 10.17 -14.49 0.59
CA GLY A 272 10.24 -13.22 -0.13
C GLY A 272 9.08 -13.04 -1.13
N ALA A 273 8.74 -14.09 -1.86
CA ALA A 273 7.61 -14.12 -2.77
C ALA A 273 6.26 -13.99 -2.05
N THR A 274 6.14 -14.59 -0.86
CA THR A 274 4.90 -14.58 -0.07
C THR A 274 4.55 -13.17 0.40
N PHE A 275 5.48 -12.49 1.08
CA PHE A 275 5.22 -11.13 1.57
C PHE A 275 5.09 -10.13 0.43
N ALA A 276 5.98 -10.17 -0.56
CA ALA A 276 5.93 -9.21 -1.65
C ALA A 276 4.74 -9.42 -2.60
N GLY A 277 4.24 -10.66 -2.70
CA GLY A 277 3.05 -10.99 -3.48
C GLY A 277 1.76 -10.47 -2.83
N SER A 278 1.62 -10.60 -1.51
CA SER A 278 0.39 -10.24 -0.80
C SER A 278 0.30 -8.77 -0.40
N GLN A 279 1.42 -8.08 -0.18
CA GLN A 279 1.37 -6.73 0.37
C GLN A 279 0.98 -5.66 -0.65
N LYS A 280 0.39 -4.58 -0.13
CA LYS A 280 -0.11 -3.43 -0.89
C LYS A 280 0.39 -2.11 -0.31
N THR A 281 0.72 -1.18 -1.19
CA THR A 281 1.35 0.10 -0.84
C THR A 281 0.31 1.19 -0.57
N LEU A 282 0.46 1.87 0.57
CA LEU A 282 -0.45 2.94 0.97
C LEU A 282 -0.26 4.24 0.17
N PRO A 283 0.96 4.74 -0.13
CA PRO A 283 1.14 6.03 -0.81
C PRO A 283 0.41 6.15 -2.16
N ILE A 284 0.42 5.07 -2.97
CA ILE A 284 -0.30 5.04 -4.24
C ILE A 284 -1.82 5.00 -4.01
N GLY A 285 -2.29 4.19 -3.05
CA GLY A 285 -3.71 4.13 -2.73
C GLY A 285 -4.26 5.47 -2.23
N VAL A 286 -3.47 6.19 -1.41
CA VAL A 286 -3.78 7.56 -0.98
C VAL A 286 -3.80 8.51 -2.18
N LEU A 287 -2.82 8.43 -3.08
CA LEU A 287 -2.78 9.28 -4.28
C LEU A 287 -4.05 9.10 -5.12
N ILE A 288 -4.46 7.85 -5.38
CA ILE A 288 -5.69 7.56 -6.14
C ILE A 288 -6.93 8.08 -5.40
N ALA A 289 -7.02 7.84 -4.10
CA ALA A 289 -8.20 8.22 -3.33
C ALA A 289 -8.35 9.73 -3.09
N THR A 290 -7.26 10.50 -3.20
CA THR A 290 -7.26 11.95 -2.89
C THR A 290 -7.09 12.83 -4.13
N ASP A 291 -6.85 12.24 -5.30
CA ASP A 291 -6.77 12.94 -6.57
C ASP A 291 -8.07 12.77 -7.38
N PRO A 292 -8.91 13.80 -7.51
CA PRO A 292 -10.16 13.71 -8.26
C PRO A 292 -9.98 13.27 -9.71
N ARG A 293 -8.82 13.55 -10.34
CA ARG A 293 -8.54 13.13 -11.73
C ARG A 293 -8.41 11.62 -11.85
N LEU A 294 -8.02 10.94 -10.77
CA LEU A 294 -7.84 9.49 -10.73
C LEU A 294 -9.14 8.73 -10.40
N LEU A 295 -10.22 9.45 -10.08
CA LEU A 295 -11.54 8.87 -9.83
C LEU A 295 -12.61 9.43 -10.79
N GLY A 296 -12.22 9.92 -11.97
CA GLY A 296 -13.17 10.45 -12.96
C GLY A 296 -13.96 11.68 -12.49
N GLY A 297 -13.40 12.48 -11.56
CA GLY A 297 -14.07 13.64 -10.98
C GLY A 297 -15.14 13.31 -9.93
N LEU A 298 -15.27 12.03 -9.57
CA LEU A 298 -16.22 11.60 -8.54
C LEU A 298 -15.69 12.00 -7.17
N GLY A 299 -16.45 12.82 -6.46
CA GLY A 299 -16.19 13.11 -5.05
C GLY A 299 -16.57 11.90 -4.20
N LEU A 300 -15.72 10.87 -4.18
CA LEU A 300 -15.91 9.65 -3.39
C LEU A 300 -15.09 9.74 -2.08
N PRO A 301 -15.63 10.36 -1.02
CA PRO A 301 -14.88 10.66 0.20
C PRO A 301 -14.38 9.40 0.93
N PHE A 302 -14.94 8.22 0.65
CA PHE A 302 -14.62 6.99 1.37
C PHE A 302 -13.79 5.97 0.62
N VAL A 303 -13.39 6.27 -0.62
CA VAL A 303 -12.55 5.36 -1.42
C VAL A 303 -11.26 5.01 -0.70
N ILE A 304 -10.76 5.87 0.18
CA ILE A 304 -9.53 5.60 0.92
C ILE A 304 -9.69 4.54 2.03
N PHE A 305 -10.91 4.35 2.55
CA PHE A 305 -11.13 3.53 3.75
C PHE A 305 -10.65 2.08 3.60
N PRO A 306 -11.02 1.33 2.53
CA PRO A 306 -10.53 -0.04 2.36
C PRO A 306 -9.00 -0.11 2.26
N MET A 307 -8.34 0.85 1.60
CA MET A 307 -6.88 0.89 1.52
C MET A 307 -6.23 1.08 2.90
N LEU A 308 -6.79 1.96 3.74
CA LEU A 308 -6.32 2.13 5.12
C LEU A 308 -6.46 0.84 5.92
N MET A 309 -7.63 0.21 5.84
CA MET A 309 -7.93 -1.03 6.56
C MET A 309 -7.04 -2.18 6.09
N TYR A 310 -6.84 -2.32 4.78
CA TYR A 310 -5.92 -3.30 4.20
C TYR A 310 -4.49 -3.07 4.72
N HIS A 311 -3.99 -1.83 4.62
CA HIS A 311 -2.61 -1.53 4.99
C HIS A 311 -2.34 -1.71 6.48
N ALA A 312 -3.26 -1.31 7.35
CA ALA A 312 -3.11 -1.55 8.79
C ALA A 312 -3.15 -3.06 9.10
N SER A 313 -4.10 -3.79 8.51
CA SER A 313 -4.29 -5.22 8.76
C SER A 313 -3.10 -6.05 8.28
N GLN A 314 -2.57 -5.78 7.08
CA GLN A 314 -1.44 -6.55 6.55
C GLN A 314 -0.23 -6.49 7.49
N LEU A 315 0.10 -5.33 8.07
CA LEU A 315 1.29 -5.20 8.92
C LEU A 315 1.14 -6.01 10.22
N VAL A 316 -0.06 -6.05 10.79
CA VAL A 316 -0.36 -6.87 11.97
C VAL A 316 -0.29 -8.34 11.62
N ILE A 317 -0.98 -8.75 10.54
CA ILE A 317 -1.03 -10.15 10.08
C ILE A 317 0.37 -10.64 9.73
N ASP A 318 1.12 -9.88 8.95
CA ASP A 318 2.48 -10.21 8.53
C ASP A 318 3.41 -10.34 9.73
N THR A 319 3.23 -9.57 10.81
CA THR A 319 4.04 -9.70 12.03
C THR A 319 3.84 -11.06 12.68
N VAL A 320 2.60 -11.53 12.75
CA VAL A 320 2.26 -12.85 13.27
C VAL A 320 2.78 -13.94 12.33
N VAL A 321 2.58 -13.78 11.02
CA VAL A 321 3.01 -14.75 10.01
C VAL A 321 4.53 -14.89 9.99
N ALA A 322 5.27 -13.79 9.96
CA ALA A 322 6.74 -13.79 9.98
C ALA A 322 7.30 -14.49 11.22
N ALA A 323 6.71 -14.26 12.39
CA ALA A 323 7.11 -14.93 13.62
C ALA A 323 6.89 -16.45 13.58
N ARG A 324 5.82 -16.91 12.92
CA ARG A 324 5.49 -18.34 12.81
C ARG A 324 6.31 -19.08 11.77
N ILE A 325 6.63 -18.46 10.64
CA ILE A 325 7.37 -19.12 9.55
C ILE A 325 8.89 -19.08 9.74
N ARG A 326 9.38 -18.18 10.61
CA ARG A 326 10.80 -18.08 10.93
C ARG A 326 11.30 -19.40 11.52
N LYS A 327 12.27 -20.03 10.85
CA LYS A 327 12.96 -21.18 11.43
C LYS A 327 13.80 -20.75 12.64
N PRO A 328 13.86 -21.56 13.71
CA PRO A 328 14.87 -21.39 14.75
C PRO A 328 16.25 -21.36 14.10
N ALA A 329 17.14 -20.48 14.57
CA ALA A 329 18.53 -20.53 14.14
C ALA A 329 19.10 -21.91 14.54
N GLU A 330 19.74 -22.61 13.60
CA GLU A 330 20.51 -23.80 13.96
C GLU A 330 21.57 -23.38 14.99
N PRO A 331 21.69 -24.10 16.13
CA PRO A 331 22.75 -23.82 17.09
C PRO A 331 24.08 -23.93 16.35
N ALA A 332 24.94 -22.92 16.49
CA ALA A 332 26.28 -22.95 15.94
C ALA A 332 27.00 -24.19 16.50
N SER A 333 27.31 -25.13 15.61
CA SER A 333 28.12 -26.32 15.90
C SER A 333 29.57 -25.96 16.14
#